data_AF-A0A4Q5VKC3-F1
#
_entry.id   AF-A0A4Q5VKC3-F1
#
_cell.length_a   1.000
_cell.length_b   1.000
_cell.length_c   1.000
_cell.angle_alpha   90.00
_cell.angle_beta   90.00
_cell.angle_gamma   90.00
#
_symmetry.space_group_name_H-M   'P 1'
#
loop_
_entity.id
_entity.type
_entity.pdbx_description
1 polymer ?
#
loop_
_entity_poly.entity_id
_entity_poly.type
_entity_poly.pdbx_seq_one_letter_code
_entity_poly.pdbx_strand_id
1 'polypeptide(L)'
;MQIEPEFRDQKLLLDLDGDGALDLVRVVKNTINHKTGLEIIFGNHQSVEYLIAGKTLAGLDTDDLSVFQTYTIAPKHEKYVDLNVSIGENGDIPAMEDVPENQLVYLENDGIDIGMLESCGGGIIYMKNNQFHWIQSS
;
A
#
# COMPACT_ATOMS: atom_id res chain seq x y z
N MET A 1 -15.93 11.82 2.63
CA MET A 1 -16.29 10.52 2.02
C MET A 1 -17.43 9.91 2.82
N GLN A 2 -18.34 9.17 2.18
CA GLN A 2 -19.36 8.38 2.88
C GLN A 2 -18.97 6.91 2.69
N ILE A 3 -18.97 6.11 3.78
CA ILE A 3 -18.41 4.76 3.84
C ILE A 3 -19.51 3.75 4.13
N GLU A 4 -19.57 2.65 3.36
CA GLU A 4 -20.46 1.52 3.63
C GLU A 4 -20.09 0.84 4.97
N PRO A 5 -20.99 0.75 5.97
CA PRO A 5 -20.67 0.25 7.31
C PRO A 5 -20.19 -1.21 7.35
N GLU A 6 -20.65 -2.03 6.41
CA GLU A 6 -20.30 -3.46 6.27
C GLU A 6 -18.87 -3.72 5.77
N PHE A 7 -18.15 -2.73 5.21
CA PHE A 7 -16.81 -2.93 4.62
C PHE A 7 -15.66 -2.88 5.64
N ARG A 8 -15.93 -2.98 6.94
CA ARG A 8 -14.97 -2.69 8.03
C ARG A 8 -14.19 -3.89 8.58
N ASP A 9 -14.26 -5.06 7.96
CA ASP A 9 -13.76 -6.29 8.60
C ASP A 9 -12.24 -6.46 8.54
N GLN A 10 -11.56 -5.87 7.54
CA GLN A 10 -10.10 -5.86 7.48
C GLN A 10 -9.55 -4.55 8.05
N LYS A 11 -8.79 -4.68 9.13
CA LYS A 11 -8.15 -3.57 9.85
C LYS A 11 -6.69 -3.92 10.10
N LEU A 12 -5.81 -2.97 9.85
CA LEU A 12 -4.40 -3.06 10.21
C LEU A 12 -4.08 -2.00 11.26
N LEU A 13 -3.19 -2.36 12.18
CA LEU A 13 -2.57 -1.45 13.13
C LEU A 13 -1.07 -1.50 12.89
N LEU A 14 -0.49 -0.39 12.45
CA LEU A 14 0.92 -0.28 12.04
C LEU A 14 1.41 1.16 12.19
N ASP A 15 2.71 1.37 12.15
CA ASP A 15 3.36 2.69 12.26
C ASP A 15 3.76 3.17 10.84
N LEU A 16 2.86 3.87 10.13
CA LEU A 16 3.08 4.31 8.74
C LEU A 16 3.95 5.56 8.65
N ASP A 17 3.67 6.56 9.49
CA ASP A 17 4.37 7.84 9.45
C ASP A 17 5.67 7.87 10.28
N GLY A 18 5.91 6.84 11.11
CA GLY A 18 7.14 6.71 11.90
C GLY A 18 7.11 7.51 13.20
N ASP A 19 5.94 7.99 13.64
CA ASP A 19 5.81 8.71 14.91
C ASP A 19 5.82 7.76 16.14
N GLY A 20 5.76 6.45 15.89
CA GLY A 20 5.81 5.40 16.91
C GLY A 20 4.47 5.11 17.57
N ALA A 21 3.41 5.84 17.22
CA ALA A 21 2.03 5.48 17.54
C ALA A 21 1.46 4.55 16.45
N LEU A 22 0.47 3.74 16.82
CA LEU A 22 -0.18 2.84 15.85
C LEU A 22 -1.28 3.58 15.09
N ASP A 23 -1.12 3.62 13.78
CA ASP A 23 -2.11 4.07 12.82
C ASP A 23 -3.11 2.96 12.54
N LEU A 24 -4.36 3.35 12.33
CA LEU A 24 -5.42 2.44 11.97
C LEU A 24 -5.72 2.57 10.48
N VAL A 25 -5.52 1.49 9.74
CA VAL A 25 -5.85 1.38 8.33
C VAL A 25 -7.05 0.47 8.14
N ARG A 26 -8.01 0.90 7.31
CA ARG A 26 -9.22 0.14 6.99
C ARG A 26 -9.52 0.22 5.50
N VAL A 27 -9.96 -0.91 4.95
CA VAL A 27 -10.58 -0.91 3.63
C VAL A 27 -11.95 -0.26 3.73
N VAL A 28 -12.28 0.60 2.77
CA VAL A 28 -13.51 1.38 2.77
C VAL A 28 -14.03 1.54 1.36
N LYS A 29 -15.35 1.58 1.20
CA LYS A 29 -16.00 1.82 -0.09
C LYS A 29 -16.71 3.16 -0.10
N ASN A 30 -16.34 4.00 -1.06
CA ASN A 30 -16.93 5.32 -1.24
C ASN A 30 -18.35 5.18 -1.82
N THR A 31 -19.38 5.62 -1.10
CA THR A 31 -20.78 5.44 -1.53
C THR A 31 -21.18 6.29 -2.74
N ILE A 32 -20.38 7.30 -3.12
CA ILE A 32 -20.70 8.19 -4.24
C ILE A 32 -20.25 7.59 -5.57
N ASN A 33 -19.03 7.06 -5.64
CA ASN A 33 -18.46 6.49 -6.86
C ASN A 33 -18.33 4.96 -6.81
N HIS A 34 -18.71 4.34 -5.70
CA HIS A 34 -18.64 2.91 -5.41
C HIS A 34 -17.25 2.28 -5.45
N LYS A 35 -16.18 3.10 -5.47
CA LYS A 35 -14.79 2.63 -5.50
C LYS A 35 -14.28 2.32 -4.10
N THR A 36 -13.45 1.30 -4.00
CA THR A 36 -12.77 0.87 -2.78
C THR A 36 -11.44 1.60 -2.64
N GLY A 37 -11.08 1.92 -1.40
CA GLY A 37 -9.79 2.51 -1.05
C GLY A 37 -9.46 2.28 0.42
N LEU A 38 -8.59 3.13 0.96
CA LEU A 38 -8.14 3.03 2.34
C LEU A 38 -8.54 4.27 3.14
N GLU A 39 -9.06 4.06 4.34
CA GLU A 39 -9.14 5.05 5.40
C GLU A 39 -7.95 4.85 6.34
N ILE A 40 -7.17 5.90 6.55
CA ILE A 40 -6.00 5.90 7.44
C ILE A 40 -6.26 6.92 8.54
N ILE A 41 -6.25 6.46 9.78
CA ILE A 41 -6.40 7.31 10.97
C ILE A 41 -5.07 7.25 11.71
N PHE A 42 -4.33 8.36 11.69
CA PHE A 42 -3.02 8.40 12.32
C PHE A 42 -3.14 8.31 13.85
N GLY A 43 -2.21 7.60 14.49
CA GLY A 43 -2.21 7.30 15.93
C GLY A 43 -2.13 8.55 16.81
N ASN A 44 -1.54 9.64 16.29
CA ASN A 44 -1.57 10.96 16.92
C ASN A 44 -2.96 11.64 16.88
N HIS A 45 -3.97 11.02 16.28
CA HIS A 45 -5.36 11.50 16.15
C HIS A 45 -5.51 12.88 15.49
N GLN A 46 -4.51 13.38 14.78
CA GLN A 46 -4.54 14.71 14.18
C GLN A 46 -5.08 14.73 12.75
N SER A 47 -5.06 13.61 12.04
CA SER A 47 -5.50 13.53 10.65
C SER A 47 -6.16 12.20 10.29
N VAL A 48 -7.07 12.28 9.33
CA VAL A 48 -7.66 11.14 8.63
C VAL A 48 -7.40 11.33 7.15
N GLU A 49 -6.76 10.35 6.52
CA GLU A 49 -6.47 10.34 5.09
C GLU A 49 -7.30 9.28 4.36
N TYR A 50 -7.63 9.58 3.11
CA TYR A 50 -8.34 8.67 2.22
C TYR A 50 -7.54 8.47 0.94
N LEU A 51 -7.09 7.23 0.72
CA LEU A 51 -6.31 6.85 -0.45
C LEU A 51 -7.14 6.07 -1.46
N ILE A 52 -6.78 6.27 -2.73
CA ILE A 52 -7.34 5.56 -3.87
C ILE A 52 -8.83 5.92 -3.95
N ALA A 53 -9.82 5.06 -3.70
CA ALA A 53 -11.24 5.46 -3.58
C ALA A 53 -11.77 6.46 -4.66
N GLY A 54 -11.24 6.37 -5.89
CA GLY A 54 -11.47 7.30 -7.01
C GLY A 54 -10.43 8.41 -7.23
N LYS A 55 -9.30 8.35 -6.52
CA LYS A 55 -8.09 9.14 -6.72
C LYS A 55 -6.97 8.20 -7.14
N THR A 56 -5.98 8.72 -7.86
CA THR A 56 -4.80 7.95 -8.27
C THR A 56 -3.68 8.08 -7.23
N LEU A 57 -2.88 7.03 -7.12
CA LEU A 57 -1.58 7.03 -6.45
C LEU A 57 -0.51 6.81 -7.52
N ALA A 58 0.56 7.59 -7.52
CA ALA A 58 1.60 7.47 -8.54
C ALA A 58 2.20 6.05 -8.54
N GLY A 59 2.31 5.44 -9.72
CA GLY A 59 2.79 4.07 -9.89
C GLY A 59 1.70 2.98 -9.81
N LEU A 60 0.53 3.28 -9.27
CA LEU A 60 -0.61 2.36 -9.24
C LEU A 60 -1.60 2.72 -10.35
N ASP A 61 -1.80 1.81 -11.32
CA ASP A 61 -2.66 2.04 -12.49
C ASP A 61 -4.16 1.76 -12.23
N THR A 62 -4.62 1.98 -10.99
CA THR A 62 -6.02 1.89 -10.61
C THR A 62 -6.37 2.94 -9.58
N ASP A 63 -7.61 3.41 -9.62
CA ASP A 63 -8.22 4.26 -8.60
C ASP A 63 -9.27 3.52 -7.76
N ASP A 64 -9.33 2.18 -7.87
CA ASP A 64 -10.20 1.28 -7.12
C ASP A 64 -9.43 0.05 -6.63
N LEU A 65 -9.47 -0.20 -5.32
CA LEU A 65 -8.85 -1.35 -4.66
C LEU A 65 -9.73 -2.61 -4.61
N SER A 66 -10.90 -2.61 -5.26
CA SER A 66 -11.86 -3.74 -5.20
C SER A 66 -11.28 -5.08 -5.70
N VAL A 67 -10.22 -5.04 -6.50
CA VAL A 67 -9.51 -6.22 -7.01
C VAL A 67 -8.51 -6.84 -6.02
N PHE A 68 -8.14 -6.14 -4.95
CA PHE A 68 -7.23 -6.65 -3.92
C PHE A 68 -8.03 -7.25 -2.76
N GLN A 69 -7.64 -8.44 -2.30
CA GLN A 69 -8.35 -9.18 -1.24
C GLN A 69 -7.52 -9.37 0.03
N THR A 70 -6.19 -9.28 -0.04
CA THR A 70 -5.32 -9.37 1.13
C THR A 70 -4.74 -8.02 1.47
N TYR A 71 -4.68 -7.73 2.76
CA TYR A 71 -4.10 -6.52 3.33
C TYR A 71 -3.32 -6.96 4.56
N THR A 72 -2.00 -6.79 4.52
CA THR A 72 -1.07 -7.19 5.58
C THR A 72 -0.05 -6.09 5.84
N ILE A 73 0.67 -6.20 6.96
CA ILE A 73 1.74 -5.25 7.30
C ILE A 73 2.99 -5.64 6.50
N ALA A 74 3.52 -4.71 5.72
CA ALA A 74 4.89 -4.78 5.21
C ALA A 74 5.82 -4.22 6.30
N PRO A 75 6.64 -5.04 6.96
CA PRO A 75 7.41 -4.58 8.13
C PRO A 75 8.47 -3.54 7.76
N LYS A 76 8.66 -2.58 8.66
CA LYS A 76 9.79 -1.63 8.58
C LYS A 76 11.15 -2.31 8.63
N HIS A 77 12.13 -1.61 8.08
CA HIS A 77 13.53 -2.01 7.95
C HIS A 77 13.79 -3.23 7.05
N GLU A 78 12.78 -3.68 6.30
CA GLU A 78 12.95 -4.66 5.22
C GLU A 78 13.28 -3.97 3.89
N LYS A 79 13.87 -4.75 2.97
CA LYS A 79 14.16 -4.35 1.60
C LYS A 79 13.17 -5.01 0.64
N TYR A 80 12.73 -4.24 -0.34
CA TYR A 80 11.80 -4.67 -1.38
C TYR A 80 12.32 -4.33 -2.77
N VAL A 81 11.90 -5.12 -3.75
CA VAL A 81 12.14 -4.84 -5.16
C VAL A 81 10.88 -4.18 -5.72
N ASP A 82 11.04 -3.06 -6.43
CA ASP A 82 9.94 -2.45 -7.18
C ASP A 82 9.95 -2.98 -8.62
N LEU A 83 9.00 -3.85 -8.92
CA LEU A 83 8.82 -4.45 -10.24
C LEU A 83 8.32 -3.44 -11.29
N ASN A 84 7.96 -2.21 -10.92
CA ASN A 84 7.72 -1.17 -11.93
C ASN A 84 9.00 -0.70 -12.63
N VAL A 85 10.16 -0.86 -11.98
CA VAL A 85 11.45 -0.32 -12.47
C VAL A 85 12.56 -1.36 -12.55
N SER A 86 12.40 -2.53 -11.92
CA SER A 86 13.44 -3.56 -11.84
C SER A 86 13.16 -4.81 -12.70
N ILE A 87 12.35 -4.73 -13.76
CA ILE A 87 12.15 -5.89 -14.66
C ILE A 87 13.39 -6.13 -15.51
N GLY A 88 13.84 -7.39 -15.60
CA GLY A 88 14.94 -7.78 -16.47
C GLY A 88 14.62 -7.55 -17.96
N GLU A 89 15.64 -7.49 -18.82
CA GLU A 89 15.49 -7.17 -20.25
C GLU A 89 14.50 -8.10 -21.00
N ASN A 90 14.27 -9.32 -20.47
CA ASN A 90 13.38 -10.32 -21.04
C ASN A 90 11.97 -10.33 -20.43
N GLY A 91 11.66 -9.42 -19.50
CA GLY A 91 10.41 -9.44 -18.75
C GLY A 91 10.44 -10.27 -17.46
N ASP A 92 11.62 -10.80 -17.09
CA ASP A 92 11.77 -11.64 -15.90
C ASP A 92 11.82 -10.80 -14.62
N ILE A 93 11.21 -11.32 -13.55
CA ILE A 93 11.31 -10.78 -12.20
C ILE A 93 12.70 -11.13 -11.66
N PRO A 94 13.56 -10.15 -11.34
CA PRO A 94 14.90 -10.44 -10.84
C PRO A 94 14.83 -11.06 -9.44
N ALA A 95 15.83 -11.86 -9.10
CA ALA A 95 16.06 -12.18 -7.69
C ALA A 95 16.50 -10.91 -6.96
N MET A 96 16.11 -10.75 -5.69
CA MET A 96 16.47 -9.57 -4.89
C MET A 96 18.00 -9.35 -4.82
N GLU A 97 18.78 -10.44 -4.81
CA GLU A 97 20.25 -10.42 -4.79
C GLU A 97 20.88 -9.81 -6.05
N ASP A 98 20.17 -9.85 -7.17
CA ASP A 98 20.62 -9.33 -8.47
C ASP A 98 20.23 -7.86 -8.67
N VAL A 99 19.38 -7.30 -7.80
CA VAL A 99 18.95 -5.90 -7.87
C VAL A 99 19.99 -5.02 -7.18
N PRO A 100 20.54 -4.00 -7.86
CA PRO A 100 21.48 -3.07 -7.25
C PRO A 100 20.92 -2.45 -5.97
N GLU A 101 21.73 -2.35 -4.92
CA GLU A 101 21.27 -1.89 -3.60
C GLU A 101 20.62 -0.49 -3.64
N ASN A 102 21.08 0.38 -4.54
CA ASN A 102 20.51 1.73 -4.74
C ASN A 102 19.17 1.74 -5.49
N GLN A 103 18.70 0.60 -5.99
CA GLN A 103 17.38 0.41 -6.60
C GLN A 103 16.42 -0.32 -5.67
N LEU A 104 16.91 -0.93 -4.57
CA LEU A 104 16.05 -1.52 -3.57
C LEU A 104 15.30 -0.43 -2.80
N VAL A 105 14.03 -0.72 -2.52
CA VAL A 105 13.18 0.13 -1.70
C VAL A 105 13.32 -0.32 -0.26
N TYR A 106 13.83 0.57 0.57
CA TYR A 106 13.94 0.37 2.01
C TYR A 106 12.78 1.08 2.71
N LEU A 107 12.02 0.33 3.50
CA LEU A 107 10.94 0.91 4.30
C LEU A 107 11.49 1.42 5.64
N GLU A 108 11.48 2.73 5.85
CA GLU A 108 11.87 3.32 7.14
C GLU A 108 10.81 3.02 8.22
N ASN A 109 9.54 2.91 7.80
CA ASN A 109 8.36 2.68 8.61
C ASN A 109 7.55 1.51 8.07
N ASP A 110 6.50 1.08 8.77
CA ASP A 110 5.66 -0.01 8.27
C ASP A 110 4.92 0.43 7.00
N GLY A 111 4.66 -0.51 6.11
CA GLY A 111 3.85 -0.33 4.91
C GLY A 111 2.61 -1.22 4.91
N ILE A 112 1.76 -1.02 3.92
CA ILE A 112 0.57 -1.82 3.68
C ILE A 112 0.83 -2.67 2.43
N ASP A 113 1.04 -3.97 2.66
CA ASP A 113 1.10 -4.96 1.60
C ASP A 113 -0.32 -5.32 1.18
N ILE A 114 -0.63 -5.12 -0.11
CA ILE A 114 -1.92 -5.46 -0.70
C ILE A 114 -1.74 -6.46 -1.83
N GLY A 115 -2.58 -7.49 -1.85
CA GLY A 115 -2.43 -8.59 -2.78
C GLY A 115 -3.75 -9.10 -3.33
N MET A 116 -3.67 -9.72 -4.50
CA MET A 116 -4.73 -10.47 -5.13
C MET A 116 -4.61 -11.95 -4.73
N LEU A 117 -5.68 -12.59 -4.26
CA LEU A 117 -5.62 -14.01 -3.86
C LEU A 117 -5.45 -14.97 -5.04
N GLU A 118 -6.01 -14.60 -6.19
CA GLU A 118 -6.09 -15.46 -7.39
C GLU A 118 -5.00 -15.16 -8.42
N SER A 119 -4.12 -14.19 -8.14
CA SER A 119 -2.99 -13.86 -9.00
C SER A 119 -1.76 -13.56 -8.15
N CYS A 120 -0.57 -13.51 -8.77
CA CYS A 120 0.61 -12.98 -8.08
C CYS A 120 0.55 -11.45 -7.96
N GLY A 121 -0.46 -10.75 -8.49
CA GLY A 121 -0.49 -9.29 -8.49
C GLY A 121 -0.58 -8.70 -7.09
N GLY A 122 0.37 -7.84 -6.74
CA GLY A 122 0.40 -7.20 -5.44
C GLY A 122 1.47 -6.12 -5.33
N GLY A 123 1.41 -5.36 -4.26
CA GLY A 123 2.35 -4.28 -4.04
C GLY A 123 2.21 -3.66 -2.67
N ILE A 124 3.10 -2.73 -2.40
CA ILE A 124 3.22 -2.12 -1.09
C ILE A 124 2.96 -0.63 -1.21
N ILE A 125 2.02 -0.14 -0.40
CA ILE A 125 1.82 1.27 -0.14
C ILE A 125 2.63 1.64 1.10
N TYR A 126 3.50 2.64 1.01
CA TYR A 126 4.30 3.10 2.14
C TYR A 126 4.45 4.62 2.14
N MET A 127 4.87 5.18 3.28
CA MET A 127 5.16 6.60 3.38
C MET A 127 6.66 6.88 3.33
N LYS A 128 7.02 7.93 2.61
CA LYS A 128 8.38 8.49 2.59
C LYS A 128 8.30 9.99 2.41
N ASN A 129 9.02 10.74 3.23
CA ASN A 129 8.98 12.20 3.25
C ASN A 129 7.54 12.77 3.37
N ASN A 130 6.72 12.16 4.23
CA ASN A 130 5.32 12.55 4.45
C ASN A 130 4.43 12.46 3.20
N GLN A 131 4.78 11.59 2.24
CA GLN A 131 4.00 11.31 1.03
C GLN A 131 3.82 9.81 0.86
N PHE A 132 2.67 9.40 0.30
CA PHE A 132 2.43 8.00 -0.06
C PHE A 132 3.10 7.64 -1.36
N HIS A 133 3.66 6.43 -1.40
CA HIS A 133 4.29 5.82 -2.56
C HIS A 133 3.74 4.42 -2.76
N TRP A 134 3.83 3.95 -3.99
CA TRP A 134 3.48 2.59 -4.40
C TRP A 134 4.69 1.91 -5.02
N ILE A 135 4.87 0.63 -4.73
CA ILE A 135 5.74 -0.27 -5.49
C ILE A 135 4.96 -1.51 -5.88
N GLN A 136 5.24 -2.06 -7.05
CA GLN A 136 4.76 -3.38 -7.43
C GLN A 136 5.72 -4.41 -6.85
N SER A 137 5.24 -5.35 -6.03
CA SER A 137 6.11 -6.35 -5.37
C SER A 137 5.90 -7.77 -5.85
N SER A 138 4.83 -8.05 -6.61
CA SER A 138 4.53 -9.39 -7.12
C SER A 138 3.66 -9.39 -8.38
#